data_AF-A0A432TIQ6-F1
#
_entry.id   AF-A0A432TIQ6-F1
#
_cell.length_a   1.000
_cell.length_b   1.000
_cell.length_c   1.000
_cell.angle_alpha   90.00
_cell.angle_beta   90.00
_cell.angle_gamma   90.00
#
_symmetry.space_group_name_H-M   'P 1'
#
loop_
_entity.id
_entity.type
_entity.pdbx_description
1 polymer ?
#
loop_
_entity_poly.entity_id
_entity_poly.type
_entity_poly.pdbx_seq_one_letter_code
_entity_poly.pdbx_strand_id
1 'polypeptide(L)'
;MNTPKHIAIIMDGNGRWASKRFLPRIQGHQKGVKAVRKVVKHCGKLGVKTLTLFAFSSENKNRSNEEVSLLFKLFLSVLKQEVNKLNKHNV
;
A
#
# COMPACT_ATOMS: atom_id res chain seq x y z
N MET A 1 -14.41 -9.56 20.56
CA MET A 1 -13.63 -10.08 19.41
C MET A 1 -12.15 -9.84 19.67
N ASN A 2 -11.28 -10.78 19.30
CA ASN A 2 -9.84 -10.63 19.47
C ASN A 2 -9.23 -10.02 18.20
N THR A 3 -9.04 -8.69 18.16
CA THR A 3 -8.40 -8.02 17.02
C THR A 3 -6.88 -8.28 17.04
N PRO A 4 -6.26 -8.68 15.92
CA PRO A 4 -4.81 -8.77 15.82
C PRO A 4 -4.14 -7.42 16.14
N LYS A 5 -3.13 -7.44 17.01
CA LYS A 5 -2.35 -6.23 17.34
C LYS A 5 -1.46 -5.80 16.18
N HIS A 6 -1.00 -6.75 15.36
CA HIS A 6 -0.10 -6.51 14.24
C HIS A 6 -0.51 -7.34 13.03
N ILE A 7 -0.60 -6.70 11.87
CA ILE A 7 -0.82 -7.33 10.58
C ILE A 7 0.34 -6.97 9.65
N ALA A 8 0.91 -7.95 8.95
CA ALA A 8 1.87 -7.74 7.88
C ALA A 8 1.28 -8.21 6.54
N ILE A 9 1.45 -7.42 5.49
CA ILE A 9 0.89 -7.70 4.15
C ILE A 9 1.98 -7.60 3.09
N ILE A 10 2.11 -8.65 2.29
CA ILE A 10 2.88 -8.63 1.05
C ILE A 10 1.97 -8.15 -0.08
N MET A 11 2.30 -6.99 -0.66
CA MET A 11 1.47 -6.34 -1.67
C MET A 11 1.81 -6.82 -3.09
N ASP A 12 1.55 -8.10 -3.37
CA ASP A 12 1.84 -8.70 -4.67
C ASP A 12 0.66 -8.56 -5.66
N GLY A 13 0.95 -8.74 -6.96
CA GLY A 13 -0.06 -8.92 -8.01
C GLY A 13 -0.40 -7.66 -8.81
N ASN A 14 0.12 -6.49 -8.46
CA ASN A 14 -0.14 -5.23 -9.18
C ASN A 14 0.19 -5.33 -10.68
N GLY A 15 1.35 -5.90 -11.02
CA GLY A 15 1.75 -6.13 -12.41
C GLY A 15 0.82 -7.11 -13.13
N ARG A 16 0.53 -8.27 -12.52
CA ARG A 16 -0.38 -9.29 -13.08
C ARG A 16 -1.78 -8.73 -13.30
N TRP A 17 -2.27 -7.89 -12.38
CA TRP A 17 -3.58 -7.24 -12.49
C TRP A 17 -3.67 -6.33 -13.71
N ALA A 18 -2.62 -5.56 -13.99
CA ALA A 18 -2.55 -4.68 -15.15
C ALA A 18 -2.41 -5.46 -16.46
N SER A 19 -1.53 -6.47 -16.50
CA SER A 19 -1.32 -7.33 -17.68
C SER A 19 -2.59 -8.06 -18.10
N LYS A 20 -3.37 -8.60 -17.15
CA LYS A 20 -4.67 -9.25 -17.43
C LYS A 20 -5.72 -8.31 -18.04
N ARG A 21 -5.47 -7.00 -18.05
CA ARG A 21 -6.37 -5.96 -18.57
C ARG A 21 -5.77 -5.19 -19.74
N PHE A 22 -4.63 -5.64 -20.27
CA PHE A 22 -3.90 -4.93 -21.33
C PHE A 22 -3.52 -3.49 -20.93
N LEU A 23 -3.26 -3.26 -19.64
CA LEU A 23 -2.88 -1.95 -19.10
C LEU A 23 -1.38 -1.87 -18.77
N PRO A 24 -0.76 -0.68 -18.86
CA PRO A 24 0.59 -0.45 -18.35
C PRO A 24 0.72 -0.78 -16.86
N ARG A 25 1.88 -1.31 -16.43
CA ARG A 25 2.15 -1.73 -15.04
C ARG A 25 1.88 -0.62 -14.02
N ILE A 26 2.16 0.63 -14.38
CA ILE A 26 1.90 1.81 -13.55
C ILE A 26 0.44 1.89 -13.08
N GLN A 27 -0.53 1.50 -13.92
CA GLN A 27 -1.95 1.50 -13.54
C GLN A 27 -2.25 0.43 -12.48
N GLY A 28 -1.55 -0.71 -12.54
CA GLY A 28 -1.60 -1.73 -11.49
C GLY A 28 -1.11 -1.18 -10.15
N HIS A 29 0.01 -0.45 -10.15
CA HIS A 29 0.52 0.20 -8.94
C HIS A 29 -0.45 1.26 -8.39
N GLN A 30 -1.06 2.07 -9.25
CA GLN A 30 -2.10 3.03 -8.85
C GLN A 30 -3.33 2.35 -8.22
N LYS A 31 -3.72 1.16 -8.72
CA LYS A 31 -4.77 0.35 -8.07
C LYS A 31 -4.31 -0.21 -6.72
N GLY A 32 -3.07 -0.66 -6.61
CA GLY A 32 -2.45 -1.07 -5.35
C GLY A 32 -2.53 0.03 -4.27
N VAL A 33 -2.23 1.28 -4.64
CA VAL A 33 -2.37 2.44 -3.73
C VAL A 33 -3.81 2.58 -3.21
N LYS A 34 -4.81 2.44 -4.08
CA LYS A 34 -6.22 2.49 -3.67
C LYS A 34 -6.60 1.35 -2.73
N ALA A 35 -6.06 0.14 -2.94
CA ALA A 35 -6.27 -1.00 -2.05
C ALA A 35 -5.67 -0.74 -0.66
N VAL A 36 -4.46 -0.22 -0.60
CA VAL A 36 -3.79 0.12 0.67
C VAL A 36 -4.57 1.16 1.47
N ARG A 37 -5.08 2.22 0.84
CA ARG A 37 -5.92 3.20 1.54
C ARG A 37 -7.12 2.54 2.23
N LYS A 38 -7.77 1.59 1.56
CA LYS A 38 -8.90 0.84 2.13
C LYS A 38 -8.45 0.00 3.33
N VAL A 39 -7.33 -0.72 3.21
CA VAL A 39 -6.79 -1.56 4.28
C VAL A 39 -6.42 -0.71 5.51
N VAL A 40 -5.69 0.39 5.31
CA VAL A 40 -5.29 1.30 6.40
C VAL A 40 -6.51 1.84 7.16
N LYS A 41 -7.52 2.33 6.41
CA LYS A 41 -8.77 2.81 7.01
C LYS A 41 -9.50 1.73 7.80
N HIS A 42 -9.51 0.50 7.29
CA HIS A 42 -10.20 -0.61 7.94
C HIS A 42 -9.44 -1.11 9.18
N CYS A 43 -8.11 -1.17 9.11
CA CYS A 43 -7.25 -1.52 10.25
C CYS A 43 -7.42 -0.52 11.40
N GLY A 44 -7.44 0.79 11.11
CA GLY A 44 -7.73 1.82 12.11
C GLY A 44 -9.08 1.60 12.79
N LYS A 45 -10.16 1.41 12.00
CA LYS A 45 -11.50 1.15 12.53
C LYS A 45 -11.59 -0.11 13.40
N LEU A 46 -10.81 -1.14 13.10
CA LEU A 46 -10.79 -2.40 13.85
C LEU A 46 -9.91 -2.33 15.11
N GLY A 47 -9.11 -1.28 15.27
CA GLY A 47 -8.15 -1.13 16.39
C GLY A 47 -6.86 -1.92 16.20
N VAL A 48 -6.45 -2.21 14.96
CA VAL A 48 -5.16 -2.84 14.66
C VAL A 48 -4.06 -1.81 14.96
N LYS A 49 -3.17 -2.13 15.90
CA LYS A 49 -2.14 -1.19 16.39
C LYS A 49 -0.98 -1.01 15.42
N THR A 50 -0.63 -2.08 14.69
CA THR A 50 0.52 -2.07 13.77
C THR A 50 0.13 -2.69 12.43
N LEU A 51 0.41 -1.98 11.33
CA LEU A 51 0.25 -2.49 9.97
C LEU A 51 1.59 -2.35 9.22
N THR A 52 2.16 -3.48 8.81
CA THR A 52 3.38 -3.54 7.98
C THR A 52 3.00 -3.86 6.54
N LEU A 53 3.47 -3.04 5.60
CA LEU A 53 3.22 -3.24 4.17
C LEU A 53 4.54 -3.48 3.45
N PHE A 54 4.73 -4.66 2.89
CA PHE A 54 5.92 -5.00 2.11
C PHE A 54 5.76 -4.48 0.68
N ALA A 55 6.36 -3.32 0.43
CA ALA A 55 6.27 -2.61 -0.83
C ALA A 55 7.41 -2.95 -1.81
N PHE A 56 8.62 -3.17 -1.30
CA PHE A 56 9.82 -3.46 -2.09
C PHE A 56 10.76 -4.40 -1.34
N SER A 57 11.40 -5.31 -2.09
CA SER A 57 12.46 -6.19 -1.59
C SER A 57 13.82 -5.80 -2.15
N SER A 58 14.89 -6.23 -1.47
CA SER A 58 16.28 -6.12 -1.91
C SER A 58 16.60 -6.89 -3.19
N GLU A 59 15.73 -7.82 -3.63
CA GLU A 59 15.88 -8.55 -4.91
C GLU A 59 15.25 -7.84 -6.12
N ASN A 60 14.56 -6.70 -5.96
CA ASN A 60 13.96 -5.95 -7.07
C ASN A 60 14.99 -5.21 -7.96
N LYS A 61 16.26 -5.64 -7.97
CA LYS A 61 17.43 -5.03 -8.62
C LYS A 61 17.31 -4.79 -10.14
N ASN A 62 16.34 -5.44 -10.80
CA ASN A 62 16.13 -5.35 -12.25
C ASN A 62 15.11 -4.27 -12.69
N ARG A 63 14.59 -3.44 -11.77
CA ARG A 63 13.73 -2.30 -12.11
C ARG A 63 14.54 -1.01 -12.08
N SER A 64 14.27 -0.06 -12.97
CA SER A 64 14.90 1.26 -12.89
C SER A 64 14.55 1.91 -11.54
N ASN A 65 15.59 2.31 -10.80
CA ASN A 65 15.46 2.85 -9.44
C ASN A 65 14.55 4.09 -9.38
N GLU A 66 14.45 4.83 -10.48
CA GLU A 66 13.64 6.05 -10.61
C GLU A 66 12.13 5.77 -10.58
N GLU A 67 11.66 4.78 -11.34
CA GLU A 67 10.23 4.41 -11.38
C GLU A 67 9.77 3.85 -10.02
N VAL A 68 10.65 3.05 -9.40
CA VAL A 68 10.47 2.51 -8.05
C VAL A 68 10.38 3.63 -7.01
N SER A 69 11.32 4.58 -7.03
CA SER A 69 11.37 5.68 -6.07
C SER A 69 10.20 6.65 -6.23
N LEU A 70 9.78 6.94 -7.46
CA LEU A 70 8.62 7.80 -7.72
C LEU A 70 7.32 7.17 -7.20
N LEU A 71 7.10 5.89 -7.49
CA LEU A 71 5.95 5.14 -6.99
C LEU A 71 5.95 5.07 -5.46
N PHE A 72 7.12 4.90 -4.85
CA PHE A 72 7.26 4.88 -3.39
C PHE A 72 6.95 6.24 -2.76
N LYS A 73 7.42 7.34 -3.36
CA LYS A 73 7.10 8.70 -2.89
C LYS A 73 5.59 8.99 -2.98
N LEU A 74 4.95 8.62 -4.09
CA LEU A 74 3.50 8.73 -4.26
C LEU A 74 2.75 7.92 -3.20
N PHE A 75 3.22 6.70 -2.94
CA PHE A 75 2.66 5.81 -1.94
C PHE A 75 2.76 6.38 -0.51
N LEU A 76 3.95 6.85 -0.12
CA LEU A 76 4.19 7.47 1.18
C LEU A 76 3.37 8.74 1.38
N SER A 77 3.21 9.57 0.34
CA SER A 77 2.39 10.77 0.39
C SER A 77 0.93 10.44 0.71
N VAL A 78 0.37 9.44 0.03
CA VAL A 78 -1.00 8.98 0.27
C VAL A 78 -1.16 8.39 1.67
N LEU A 79 -0.21 7.59 2.14
CA LEU A 79 -0.24 7.03 3.49
C LEU A 79 -0.21 8.14 4.55
N LYS A 80 0.70 9.12 4.42
CA LYS A 80 0.76 10.26 5.36
C LYS A 80 -0.56 11.02 5.41
N GLN A 81 -1.19 11.27 4.27
CA GLN A 81 -2.48 11.94 4.23
C GLN A 81 -3.59 11.13 4.93
N GLU A 82 -3.63 9.82 4.74
CA GLU A 82 -4.65 8.97 5.36
C GLU A 82 -4.41 8.80 6.87
N VAL A 83 -3.17 8.65 7.32
CA VAL A 83 -2.83 8.65 8.76
C VAL A 83 -3.27 9.97 9.41
N ASN A 84 -2.99 11.11 8.78
CA ASN A 84 -3.43 12.40 9.29
C ASN A 84 -4.96 12.53 9.39
N LYS A 85 -5.71 11.92 8.45
CA LYS A 85 -7.18 11.89 8.50
C LYS A 85 -7.71 10.98 9.60
N LEU A 86 -7.08 9.83 9.82
CA LEU A 86 -7.47 8.91 10.89
C LEU A 86 -7.26 9.56 12.26
N ASN A 87 -6.09 10.17 12.48
CA ASN A 87 -5.80 10.94 13.69
C ASN A 87 -6.82 12.08 13.93
N LYS A 88 -7.20 12.82 12.88
CA LYS A 88 -8.25 13.87 12.97
C LYS A 88 -9.64 13.34 13.33
N HIS A 89 -9.88 12.04 13.16
CA HIS A 89 -11.17 11.42 13.46
C HIS A 89 -11.10 10.52 14.71
N ASN A 90 -10.03 10.62 15.51
CA ASN A 90 -9.78 9.78 16.69
C ASN A 90 -9.94 8.28 16.40
N VAL A 91 -9.51 7.87 15.20
CA VAL A 91 -9.42 6.47 14.77
C VAL A 91 -7.97 6.03 14.83
#